data_AF-A0A2K3LMV7-F1
#
_entry.id   AF-A0A2K3LMV7-F1
#
_cell.length_a   1.000
_cell.length_b   1.000
_cell.length_c   1.000
_cell.angle_alpha   90.00
_cell.angle_beta   90.00
_cell.angle_gamma   90.00
#
_symmetry.space_group_name_H-M   'P 1'
#
loop_
_entity.id
_entity.type
_entity.pdbx_description
1 polymer ?
#
loop_
_entity_poly.entity_id
_entity_poly.type
_entity_poly.pdbx_seq_one_letter_code
_entity_poly.pdbx_strand_id
1 'polypeptide(L)'
;MSNLQKDLQANPGAHSFDEASLWFYKATDKVIGRVVLSVRRQPLGYMVSTKTDIIYCNIGNPQSLGQQPITFFREVLALCDYPALLDKSETQGLFSADSIERAWQIVDQIPGRATGAYSHSQGIQGLRDTIAAGIGERDGFPCNADDIFLTDGASPAVHMMMQLLTRSEKDGILCPIPQYPLYSASITLHGGHL
;
A
#
# COMPACT_ATOMS: atom_id res chain seq x y z
N MET A 1 38.00 -2.10 -5.49
CA MET A 1 37.74 -0.76 -6.07
C MET A 1 38.04 -0.65 -7.58
N SER A 2 38.80 -1.56 -8.21
CA SER A 2 39.22 -1.41 -9.62
C SER A 2 38.21 -1.81 -10.69
N ASN A 3 37.12 -2.50 -10.34
CA ASN A 3 36.15 -2.99 -11.34
C ASN A 3 34.92 -2.08 -11.51
N LEU A 4 34.57 -1.29 -10.49
CA LEU A 4 33.41 -0.39 -10.54
C LEU A 4 33.59 0.77 -11.53
N GLN A 5 34.83 1.28 -11.65
CA GLN A 5 35.18 2.36 -12.58
C GLN A 5 35.14 1.95 -14.06
N LYS A 6 35.35 0.66 -14.36
CA LYS A 6 35.25 0.16 -15.75
C LYS A 6 33.80 0.02 -16.20
N ASP A 7 32.92 -0.40 -15.30
CA ASP A 7 31.49 -0.57 -15.61
C ASP A 7 30.79 0.77 -15.84
N LEU A 8 31.22 1.84 -15.17
CA LEU A 8 30.72 3.20 -15.37
C LEU A 8 31.11 3.83 -16.72
N GLN A 9 32.27 3.47 -17.28
CA GLN A 9 32.71 3.97 -18.59
C GLN A 9 31.99 3.31 -19.78
N ALA A 10 31.34 2.15 -19.56
CA ALA A 10 30.64 1.42 -20.62
C ALA A 10 29.25 1.99 -20.94
N ASN A 11 28.71 2.89 -20.11
CA ASN A 11 27.42 3.50 -20.32
C ASN A 11 27.40 4.93 -19.73
N PRO A 12 27.75 5.97 -20.52
CA PRO A 12 27.87 7.35 -20.03
C PRO A 12 26.56 8.00 -19.56
N GLY A 13 25.42 7.31 -19.66
CA GLY A 13 24.14 7.67 -19.04
C GLY A 13 23.74 6.79 -17.85
N ALA A 14 24.60 5.88 -17.40
CA ALA A 14 24.35 5.07 -16.21
C ALA A 14 24.66 5.88 -14.96
N HIS A 15 23.61 6.21 -14.20
CA HIS A 15 23.75 6.75 -12.87
C HIS A 15 24.50 5.76 -11.97
N SER A 16 25.58 6.23 -11.35
CA SER A 16 26.31 5.44 -10.36
C SER A 16 25.52 5.39 -9.05
N PHE A 17 25.71 4.33 -8.27
CA PHE A 17 25.16 4.30 -6.90
C PHE A 17 25.62 5.52 -6.10
N ASP A 18 26.87 5.97 -6.29
CA ASP A 18 27.45 7.11 -5.57
C ASP A 18 26.69 8.44 -5.78
N GLU A 19 25.81 8.53 -6.79
CA GLU A 19 24.93 9.67 -7.05
C GLU A 19 23.60 9.63 -6.28
N ALA A 20 23.27 8.51 -5.62
CA ALA A 20 22.05 8.39 -4.84
C ALA A 20 22.11 9.24 -3.55
N SER A 21 20.96 9.72 -3.10
CA SER A 21 20.89 10.56 -1.91
C SER A 21 21.38 9.82 -0.66
N LEU A 22 22.08 10.54 0.23
CA LEU A 22 22.56 9.99 1.51
C LEU A 22 21.43 9.37 2.35
N TRP A 23 20.23 9.94 2.27
CA TRP A 23 19.06 9.46 3.00
C TRP A 23 18.53 8.14 2.47
N PHE A 24 18.60 7.93 1.15
CA PHE A 24 18.31 6.64 0.54
C PHE A 24 19.26 5.55 1.04
N TYR A 25 20.54 5.87 1.23
CA TYR A 25 21.52 4.94 1.78
C TYR A 25 21.28 4.55 3.23
N LYS A 26 20.79 5.49 4.05
CA LYS A 26 20.57 5.25 5.48
C LYS A 26 19.23 4.56 5.75
N ALA A 27 18.23 4.76 4.91
CA ALA A 27 16.93 4.14 5.06
C ALA A 27 17.05 2.61 4.89
N THR A 28 16.56 1.84 5.87
CA THR A 28 16.56 0.38 5.81
C THR A 28 15.18 -0.19 6.07
N ASP A 29 14.72 -1.06 5.18
CA ASP A 29 13.54 -1.88 5.37
C ASP A 29 13.97 -3.32 5.70
N LYS A 30 13.59 -3.79 6.88
CA LYS A 30 13.93 -5.14 7.37
C LYS A 30 12.87 -6.20 6.99
N VAL A 31 11.67 -5.79 6.56
CA VAL A 31 10.57 -6.69 6.16
C VAL A 31 10.87 -7.35 4.82
N ILE A 32 11.37 -6.58 3.85
CA ILE A 32 11.69 -7.04 2.49
C ILE A 32 13.18 -7.03 2.16
N GLY A 33 14.03 -6.72 3.16
CA GLY A 33 15.46 -6.52 2.98
C GLY A 33 16.27 -7.81 2.83
N ARG A 34 17.46 -7.80 3.44
CA ARG A 34 18.53 -8.79 3.19
C ARG A 34 18.08 -10.25 3.27
N VAL A 35 17.28 -10.62 4.28
CA VAL A 35 16.83 -12.01 4.47
C VAL A 35 15.99 -12.49 3.29
N VAL A 36 15.02 -11.68 2.86
CA VAL A 36 14.14 -12.00 1.72
C VAL A 36 14.94 -12.09 0.42
N LEU A 37 15.89 -11.18 0.20
CA LEU A 37 16.76 -11.22 -0.96
C LEU A 37 17.67 -12.46 -0.98
N SER A 38 18.19 -12.87 0.18
CA SER A 38 18.99 -14.08 0.31
C SER A 38 18.18 -15.34 -0.02
N VAL A 39 16.92 -15.40 0.41
CA VAL A 39 15.99 -16.48 0.09
C VAL A 39 15.69 -16.53 -1.41
N ARG A 40 15.38 -15.37 -2.03
CA ARG A 40 15.09 -15.28 -3.48
C ARG A 40 16.26 -15.63 -4.39
N ARG A 41 17.51 -15.46 -3.91
CA ARG A 41 18.74 -15.72 -4.67
C ARG A 41 19.20 -17.18 -4.60
N GLN A 42 18.54 -18.05 -3.83
CA GLN A 42 18.92 -19.46 -3.79
C GLN A 42 18.68 -20.10 -5.17
N PRO A 43 19.71 -20.64 -5.84
CA PRO A 43 19.53 -21.34 -7.11
C PRO A 43 18.66 -22.58 -6.88
N LEU A 44 17.78 -22.90 -7.83
CA LEU A 44 16.93 -24.10 -7.84
C LEU A 44 17.69 -25.46 -7.73
N GLY A 45 19.02 -25.45 -7.58
CA GLY A 45 19.88 -26.62 -7.74
C GLY A 45 20.92 -26.88 -6.65
N TYR A 46 20.94 -26.16 -5.51
CA TYR A 46 21.81 -26.55 -4.40
C TYR A 46 21.08 -27.54 -3.47
N MET A 47 21.62 -28.75 -3.42
CA MET A 47 21.19 -29.89 -2.59
C MET A 47 21.06 -29.54 -1.09
N VAL A 48 19.92 -28.99 -0.69
CA VAL A 48 19.37 -29.20 0.65
C VAL A 48 18.35 -30.33 0.52
N SER A 49 18.71 -31.47 1.09
CA SER A 49 17.85 -32.63 1.26
C SER A 49 16.65 -32.23 2.12
N THR A 50 15.56 -31.81 1.49
CA THR A 50 14.13 -32.04 1.82
C THR A 50 13.31 -31.20 0.83
N LYS A 51 12.37 -31.83 0.11
CA LYS A 51 11.34 -31.15 -0.69
C LYS A 51 10.42 -30.36 0.25
N THR A 52 10.81 -29.17 0.65
CA THR A 52 9.98 -28.31 1.50
C THR A 52 9.95 -26.92 0.90
N ASP A 53 8.74 -26.50 0.51
CA ASP A 53 8.49 -25.16 0.01
C ASP A 53 8.91 -24.13 1.05
N ILE A 54 9.45 -23.00 0.59
CA ILE A 54 9.78 -21.86 1.45
C ILE A 54 8.46 -21.20 1.89
N ILE A 55 8.20 -21.17 3.20
CA ILE A 55 7.06 -20.46 3.77
C ILE A 55 7.52 -19.07 4.23
N TYR A 56 6.96 -18.03 3.61
CA TYR A 56 7.28 -16.65 3.93
C TYR A 56 6.50 -16.18 5.17
N CYS A 57 7.15 -16.19 6.34
CA CYS A 57 6.61 -15.68 7.60
C CYS A 57 7.11 -14.26 7.95
N ASN A 58 7.69 -13.54 6.98
CA ASN A 58 8.33 -12.23 7.19
C ASN A 58 7.35 -11.04 7.03
N ILE A 59 6.21 -11.24 6.38
CA ILE A 59 5.23 -10.19 6.09
C ILE A 59 3.82 -10.67 6.45
N GLY A 60 3.02 -9.79 7.05
CA GLY A 60 1.60 -10.03 7.25
C GLY A 60 0.85 -9.95 5.93
N ASN A 61 0.95 -11.00 5.11
CA ASN A 61 0.23 -11.14 3.85
C ASN A 61 -0.68 -12.40 3.89
N PRO A 62 -1.83 -12.33 4.57
CA PRO A 62 -2.64 -13.50 4.88
C PRO A 62 -3.14 -14.28 3.67
N GLN A 63 -3.50 -13.60 2.57
CA GLN A 63 -4.02 -14.27 1.36
C GLN A 63 -2.95 -15.12 0.67
N SER A 64 -1.68 -14.71 0.72
CA SER A 64 -0.57 -15.54 0.25
C SER A 64 -0.35 -16.80 1.09
N LEU A 65 -0.94 -16.89 2.28
CA LEU A 65 -0.93 -18.06 3.16
C LEU A 65 -2.28 -18.79 3.19
N GLY A 66 -3.16 -18.52 2.22
CA GLY A 66 -4.39 -19.27 2.02
C GLY A 66 -5.65 -18.69 2.68
N GLN A 67 -5.58 -17.51 3.31
CA GLN A 67 -6.80 -16.81 3.74
C GLN A 67 -7.69 -16.55 2.51
N GLN A 68 -8.91 -17.10 2.54
CA GLN A 68 -9.88 -16.87 1.47
C GLN A 68 -10.36 -15.40 1.48
N PRO A 69 -10.54 -14.78 0.31
CA PRO A 69 -11.09 -13.43 0.26
C PRO A 69 -12.55 -13.44 0.73
N ILE A 70 -13.00 -12.33 1.32
CA ILE A 70 -14.39 -12.17 1.74
C ILE A 70 -15.27 -11.96 0.49
N THR A 71 -16.26 -12.83 0.30
CA THR A 71 -17.11 -12.89 -0.91
C THR A 71 -17.80 -11.56 -1.20
N PHE A 72 -18.47 -10.97 -0.18
CA PHE A 72 -19.18 -9.70 -0.34
C PHE A 72 -18.29 -8.60 -0.94
N PHE A 73 -17.07 -8.42 -0.46
CA PHE A 73 -16.15 -7.43 -1.00
C PHE A 73 -15.76 -7.73 -2.46
N ARG A 74 -15.53 -9.00 -2.79
CA ARG A 74 -15.18 -9.42 -4.16
C ARG A 74 -16.33 -9.19 -5.14
N GLU A 75 -17.56 -9.47 -4.72
CA GLU A 75 -18.77 -9.26 -5.52
C GLU A 75 -19.00 -7.77 -5.80
N VAL A 76 -18.99 -6.93 -4.76
CA VAL A 76 -19.17 -5.47 -4.90
C VAL A 76 -18.09 -4.87 -5.81
N LEU A 77 -16.82 -5.24 -5.63
CA LEU A 77 -15.73 -4.75 -6.46
C LEU A 77 -15.91 -5.16 -7.92
N ALA A 78 -16.26 -6.42 -8.19
CA ALA A 78 -16.50 -6.89 -9.56
C ALA A 78 -17.63 -6.12 -10.26
N LEU A 79 -18.70 -5.80 -9.53
CA LEU A 79 -19.83 -5.01 -10.04
C LEU A 79 -19.45 -3.54 -10.25
N CYS A 80 -18.61 -2.95 -9.40
CA CYS A 80 -18.11 -1.59 -9.59
C CYS A 80 -17.10 -1.48 -10.74
N ASP A 81 -16.27 -2.51 -10.95
CA ASP A 81 -15.30 -2.57 -12.05
C ASP A 81 -16.01 -2.79 -13.40
N TYR A 82 -17.15 -3.49 -13.43
CA TYR A 82 -17.97 -3.64 -14.63
C TYR A 82 -19.45 -3.32 -14.39
N PRO A 83 -19.81 -2.02 -14.28
CA PRO A 83 -21.18 -1.59 -13.92
C PRO A 83 -22.27 -2.04 -14.89
N ALA A 84 -21.94 -2.38 -16.13
CA ALA A 84 -22.91 -2.90 -17.11
C ALA A 84 -23.56 -4.23 -16.68
N LEU A 85 -22.96 -4.95 -15.71
CA LEU A 85 -23.58 -6.12 -15.10
C LEU A 85 -24.76 -5.76 -14.21
N LEU A 86 -24.77 -4.57 -13.59
CA LEU A 86 -25.85 -4.18 -12.68
C LEU A 86 -27.22 -4.08 -13.36
N ASP A 87 -27.25 -3.86 -14.67
CA ASP A 87 -28.48 -3.77 -15.48
C ASP A 87 -28.95 -5.12 -16.05
N LYS A 88 -28.20 -6.22 -15.81
CA LYS A 88 -28.54 -7.55 -16.33
C LYS A 88 -29.42 -8.32 -15.36
N SER A 89 -30.51 -8.90 -15.87
CA SER A 89 -31.41 -9.74 -15.06
C SER A 89 -30.70 -10.94 -14.44
N GLU A 90 -29.71 -11.48 -15.14
CA GLU A 90 -28.92 -12.65 -14.78
C GLU A 90 -28.04 -12.38 -13.54
N THR A 91 -27.72 -11.11 -13.26
CA THR A 91 -26.90 -10.71 -12.11
C THR A 91 -27.54 -11.09 -10.78
N GLN A 92 -28.87 -11.08 -10.69
CA GLN A 92 -29.61 -11.50 -9.49
C GLN A 92 -29.39 -12.99 -9.13
N GLY A 93 -29.02 -13.82 -10.12
CA GLY A 93 -28.69 -15.24 -9.91
C GLY A 93 -27.20 -15.50 -9.65
N LEU A 94 -26.33 -14.51 -9.86
CA LEU A 94 -24.87 -14.65 -9.81
C LEU A 94 -24.23 -13.95 -8.61
N PHE A 95 -24.87 -12.90 -8.09
CA PHE A 95 -24.37 -12.08 -7.00
C PHE A 95 -25.42 -11.98 -5.89
N SER A 96 -24.96 -11.83 -4.65
CA SER A 96 -25.87 -11.57 -3.53
C SER A 96 -26.61 -10.22 -3.68
N ALA A 97 -27.84 -10.16 -3.17
CA ALA A 97 -28.71 -9.00 -3.33
C ALA A 97 -28.13 -7.74 -2.64
N ASP A 98 -27.51 -7.91 -1.49
CA ASP A 98 -26.84 -6.85 -0.74
C ASP A 98 -25.54 -6.39 -1.41
N SER A 99 -24.80 -7.26 -2.09
CA SER A 99 -23.67 -6.84 -2.94
C SER A 99 -24.12 -6.00 -4.13
N ILE A 100 -25.23 -6.36 -4.79
CA ILE A 100 -25.80 -5.58 -5.90
C ILE A 100 -26.26 -4.21 -5.40
N GLU A 101 -26.97 -4.17 -4.28
CA GLU A 101 -27.42 -2.92 -3.65
C GLU A 101 -26.22 -2.04 -3.28
N ARG A 102 -25.19 -2.60 -2.65
CA ARG A 102 -23.99 -1.83 -2.27
C ARG A 102 -23.24 -1.31 -3.48
N ALA A 103 -23.13 -2.08 -4.56
CA ALA A 103 -22.49 -1.64 -5.79
C ALA A 103 -23.23 -0.45 -6.41
N TRP A 104 -24.57 -0.47 -6.45
CA TRP A 104 -25.36 0.69 -6.88
C TRP A 104 -25.09 1.93 -6.01
N GLN A 105 -25.12 1.77 -4.68
CA GLN A 105 -24.84 2.85 -3.74
C GLN A 105 -23.47 3.50 -4.00
N ILE A 106 -22.43 2.69 -4.24
CA ILE A 106 -21.07 3.19 -4.50
C ILE A 106 -21.00 3.89 -5.86
N VAL A 107 -21.49 3.24 -6.92
CA VAL A 107 -21.41 3.78 -8.29
C VAL A 107 -22.16 5.11 -8.40
N ASP A 108 -23.28 5.27 -7.69
CA ASP A 108 -24.06 6.51 -7.66
C ASP A 108 -23.39 7.67 -6.91
N GLN A 109 -22.43 7.39 -6.03
CA GLN A 109 -21.63 8.40 -5.36
C GLN A 109 -20.46 8.91 -6.23
N ILE A 110 -20.17 8.24 -7.35
CA ILE A 110 -19.08 8.59 -8.24
C ILE A 110 -19.59 9.55 -9.33
N PRO A 111 -18.96 10.73 -9.52
CA PRO A 111 -19.36 11.67 -10.56
C PRO A 111 -19.43 11.01 -11.94
N GLY A 112 -20.59 11.11 -12.58
CA GLY A 112 -20.85 10.51 -13.89
C GLY A 112 -20.79 8.98 -13.91
N ARG A 113 -20.84 8.29 -12.76
CA ARG A 113 -20.62 6.85 -12.61
C ARG A 113 -19.31 6.36 -13.26
N ALA A 114 -18.33 7.25 -13.41
CA ALA A 114 -17.08 7.00 -14.12
C ALA A 114 -16.03 6.41 -13.16
N THR A 115 -16.12 5.12 -12.88
CA THR A 115 -15.26 4.42 -11.90
C THR A 115 -13.76 4.42 -12.25
N GLY A 116 -13.42 4.65 -13.52
CA GLY A 116 -12.03 4.77 -13.99
C GLY A 116 -11.47 6.20 -14.07
N ALA A 117 -12.26 7.22 -13.73
CA ALA A 117 -11.80 8.61 -13.76
C ALA A 117 -11.01 8.98 -12.51
N TYR A 118 -10.20 10.05 -12.60
CA TYR A 118 -9.62 10.66 -11.40
C TYR A 118 -10.72 11.15 -10.45
N SER A 119 -10.52 10.91 -9.16
CA SER A 119 -11.35 11.51 -8.12
C SER A 119 -10.78 12.86 -7.66
N HIS A 120 -11.47 13.53 -6.75
CA HIS A 120 -10.88 14.65 -6.00
C HIS A 120 -9.59 14.18 -5.29
N SER A 121 -8.61 15.05 -5.06
CA SER A 121 -7.31 14.64 -4.49
C SER A 121 -7.40 14.03 -3.08
N GLN A 122 -8.49 14.29 -2.35
CA GLN A 122 -8.80 13.64 -1.06
C GLN A 122 -9.54 12.30 -1.20
N GLY A 123 -10.05 11.98 -2.39
CA GLY A 123 -10.96 10.88 -2.66
C GLY A 123 -12.40 11.33 -2.93
N ILE A 124 -13.21 10.40 -3.45
CA ILE A 124 -14.64 10.60 -3.75
C ILE A 124 -15.38 11.04 -2.48
N GLN A 125 -16.12 12.15 -2.56
CA GLN A 125 -16.83 12.73 -1.40
C GLN A 125 -17.75 11.72 -0.71
N GLY A 126 -18.65 11.06 -1.44
CA GLY A 126 -19.59 10.10 -0.83
C GLY A 126 -18.92 8.94 -0.10
N LEU A 127 -17.76 8.48 -0.59
CA LEU A 127 -16.98 7.45 0.09
C LEU A 127 -16.35 7.99 1.38
N ARG A 128 -15.85 9.24 1.38
CA ARG A 128 -15.36 9.91 2.59
C ARG A 128 -16.48 10.14 3.59
N ASP A 129 -17.68 10.54 3.15
CA ASP A 129 -18.85 10.67 4.02
C ASP A 129 -19.21 9.34 4.69
N THR A 130 -19.17 8.24 3.91
CA THR A 130 -19.41 6.89 4.43
C THR A 130 -18.38 6.48 5.48
N ILE A 131 -17.10 6.81 5.27
CA ILE A 131 -16.03 6.53 6.24
C ILE A 131 -16.21 7.39 7.50
N ALA A 132 -16.51 8.68 7.34
CA ALA A 132 -16.75 9.59 8.45
C ALA A 132 -17.91 9.10 9.33
N ALA A 133 -19.01 8.65 8.73
CA ALA A 133 -20.12 8.05 9.45
C ALA A 133 -19.70 6.80 10.24
N GLY A 134 -18.92 5.90 9.63
CA GLY A 134 -18.42 4.70 10.29
C GLY A 134 -17.45 4.99 11.44
N ILE A 135 -16.57 5.99 11.31
CA ILE A 135 -15.69 6.44 12.40
C ILE A 135 -16.55 7.00 13.53
N GLY A 136 -17.54 7.84 13.20
CA GLY A 136 -18.38 8.45 14.22
C GLY A 136 -19.26 7.48 14.98
N GLU A 137 -19.78 6.44 14.30
CA GLU A 137 -20.50 5.34 14.95
C GLU A 137 -19.58 4.51 15.85
N ARG A 138 -18.36 4.17 15.39
CA ARG A 138 -17.38 3.40 16.16
C ARG A 138 -16.95 4.13 17.44
N ASP A 139 -16.69 5.43 17.33
CA ASP A 139 -16.08 6.22 18.40
C ASP A 139 -17.10 6.95 19.29
N GLY A 140 -18.34 7.14 18.81
CA GLY A 140 -19.38 7.91 19.50
C GLY A 140 -19.20 9.44 19.39
N PHE A 141 -18.35 9.91 18.49
CA PHE A 141 -18.07 11.33 18.25
C PHE A 141 -18.20 11.69 16.77
N PRO A 142 -18.69 12.89 16.40
CA PRO A 142 -18.80 13.26 15.00
C PRO A 142 -17.43 13.29 14.31
N CYS A 143 -17.38 12.83 13.05
CA CYS A 143 -16.22 12.92 12.18
C CYS A 143 -16.60 13.68 10.91
N ASN A 144 -15.72 14.56 10.44
CA ASN A 144 -15.94 15.33 9.22
C ASN A 144 -15.23 14.66 8.03
N ALA A 145 -15.94 14.48 6.92
CA ALA A 145 -15.38 13.93 5.69
C ALA A 145 -14.26 14.80 5.10
N ASP A 146 -14.25 16.10 5.35
CA ASP A 146 -13.20 17.01 4.86
C ASP A 146 -11.84 16.80 5.56
N ASP A 147 -11.86 16.13 6.72
CA ASP A 147 -10.64 15.72 7.45
C ASP A 147 -10.09 14.36 6.97
N ILE A 148 -10.74 13.72 6.00
CA ILE A 148 -10.39 12.38 5.50
C ILE A 148 -9.66 12.49 4.17
N PHE A 149 -8.52 11.80 4.07
CA PHE A 149 -7.76 11.62 2.84
C PHE A 149 -7.66 10.13 2.52
N LEU A 150 -8.16 9.72 1.35
CA LEU A 150 -7.98 8.37 0.84
C LEU A 150 -6.58 8.26 0.23
N THR A 151 -5.88 7.17 0.55
CA THR A 151 -4.52 6.91 0.06
C THR A 151 -4.38 5.44 -0.36
N ASP A 152 -3.38 5.16 -1.19
CA ASP A 152 -3.05 3.79 -1.65
C ASP A 152 -2.42 2.96 -0.52
N GLY A 153 -3.27 2.53 0.42
CA GLY A 153 -2.86 1.98 1.70
C GLY A 153 -2.38 3.05 2.68
N ALA A 154 -1.91 2.63 3.86
CA ALA A 154 -1.49 3.57 4.91
C ALA A 154 -0.09 4.17 4.70
N SER A 155 0.78 3.50 3.94
CA SER A 155 2.18 3.91 3.78
C SER A 155 2.37 5.31 3.17
N PRO A 156 1.63 5.71 2.12
CA PRO A 156 1.73 7.07 1.58
C PRO A 156 1.35 8.16 2.60
N ALA A 157 0.36 7.91 3.46
CA ALA A 157 -0.03 8.86 4.50
C ALA A 157 1.10 9.08 5.51
N VAL A 158 1.82 8.02 5.90
CA VAL A 158 3.01 8.13 6.77
C VAL A 158 4.09 8.97 6.09
N HIS A 159 4.41 8.70 4.82
CA HIS A 159 5.41 9.50 4.09
C HIS A 159 5.01 10.97 3.99
N MET A 160 3.74 11.27 3.69
CA MET A 160 3.22 12.63 3.62
C MET A 160 3.43 13.38 4.93
N MET A 161 3.12 12.75 6.07
CA MET A 161 3.33 13.36 7.39
C MET A 161 4.81 13.56 7.73
N MET A 162 5.67 12.58 7.42
CA MET A 162 7.12 12.73 7.64
C MET A 162 7.68 13.88 6.81
N GLN A 163 7.28 13.99 5.54
CA GLN A 163 7.69 15.08 4.65
C GLN A 163 7.21 16.44 5.14
N LEU A 164 5.96 16.51 5.62
CA LEU A 164 5.35 17.75 6.09
C LEU A 164 5.99 18.27 7.38
N LEU A 165 6.32 17.36 8.31
CA LEU A 165 6.76 17.72 9.66
C LEU A 165 8.29 17.81 9.81
N THR A 166 9.05 17.23 8.88
CA THR A 166 10.53 17.23 8.95
C THR A 166 11.11 18.35 8.09
N ARG A 167 11.65 19.38 8.72
CA ARG A 167 12.28 20.52 8.03
C ARG A 167 13.78 20.34 7.89
N SER A 168 14.40 19.63 8.84
CA SER A 168 15.84 19.38 8.86
C SER A 168 16.20 18.17 9.73
N GLU A 169 17.47 17.78 9.70
CA GLU A 169 18.09 16.78 10.59
C GLU A 169 18.07 17.15 12.08
N LYS A 170 17.49 18.28 12.47
CA LYS A 170 17.28 18.61 13.89
C LYS A 170 15.90 18.26 14.38
N ASP A 171 14.99 17.91 13.48
CA ASP A 171 13.64 17.50 13.82
C ASP A 171 13.62 16.00 14.15
N GLY A 172 12.96 15.66 15.27
CA GLY A 172 12.88 14.30 15.80
C GLY A 172 11.43 13.83 15.89
N ILE A 173 11.20 12.54 15.65
CA ILE A 173 9.89 11.90 15.70
C ILE A 173 9.95 10.69 16.62
N LEU A 174 9.20 10.76 17.72
CA LEU A 174 9.13 9.68 18.69
C LEU A 174 8.49 8.44 18.05
N CYS A 175 9.20 7.31 18.13
CA CYS A 175 8.69 6.01 17.73
C CYS A 175 8.81 5.00 18.88
N PRO A 176 7.80 4.14 19.08
CA PRO A 176 7.90 3.08 20.08
C PRO A 176 9.00 2.08 19.71
N ILE A 177 9.50 1.34 20.70
CA ILE A 177 10.42 0.23 20.49
C ILE A 177 9.83 -1.01 21.18
N PRO A 178 9.59 -2.12 20.44
CA PRO A 178 9.79 -2.30 18.99
C PRO A 178 8.75 -1.56 18.12
N GLN A 179 9.07 -1.34 16.84
CA GLN A 179 8.18 -0.69 15.85
C GLN A 179 8.24 -1.34 14.45
N TYR A 180 7.21 -1.06 13.65
CA TYR A 180 7.14 -1.46 12.24
C TYR A 180 8.05 -0.57 11.38
N PRO A 181 9.08 -1.11 10.71
CA PRO A 181 10.24 -0.36 10.20
C PRO A 181 9.92 0.72 9.15
N LEU A 182 8.70 0.77 8.61
CA LEU A 182 8.21 1.89 7.80
C LEU A 182 8.48 3.24 8.46
N TYR A 183 8.27 3.38 9.77
CA TYR A 183 8.47 4.68 10.44
C TYR A 183 9.94 5.07 10.44
N SER A 184 10.83 4.20 10.95
CA SER A 184 12.27 4.46 10.94
C SER A 184 12.84 4.70 9.54
N ALA A 185 12.36 3.95 8.53
CA ALA A 185 12.79 4.12 7.15
C ALA A 185 12.30 5.46 6.58
N SER A 186 11.04 5.83 6.83
CA SER A 186 10.44 7.07 6.35
C SER A 186 11.05 8.31 7.01
N ILE A 187 11.27 8.29 8.33
CA ILE A 187 11.94 9.37 9.07
C ILE A 187 13.34 9.61 8.47
N THR A 188 14.11 8.54 8.32
CA THR A 188 15.46 8.62 7.74
C THR A 188 15.43 9.12 6.29
N LEU A 189 14.49 8.65 5.48
CA LEU A 189 14.35 9.06 4.07
C LEU A 189 14.08 10.57 3.93
N HIS A 190 13.33 11.15 4.86
CA HIS A 190 13.03 12.58 4.91
C HIS A 190 14.05 13.39 5.72
N GLY A 191 15.13 12.76 6.17
CA GLY A 191 16.24 13.41 6.86
C GLY A 191 15.96 13.79 8.31
N GLY A 192 15.00 13.16 8.97
CA GLY A 192 14.70 13.35 10.39
C GLY A 192 15.42 12.36 11.31
N HIS A 193 15.23 12.52 12.62
CA HIS A 193 15.81 11.67 13.65
C HIS A 193 14.74 10.93 14.47
N LEU A 194 15.12 9.77 15.01
CA LEU A 194 14.36 9.01 16.00
C LEU A 194 14.65 9.50 17.42
#